data_AF-A0AAD7D7S6-F1
#
_entry.id   AF-A0AAD7D7S6-F1
#
_cell.length_a   1.000
_cell.length_b   1.000
_cell.length_c   1.000
_cell.angle_alpha   90.00
_cell.angle_beta   90.00
_cell.angle_gamma   90.00
#
_symmetry.space_group_name_H-M   'P 1'
#
loop_
_entity.id
_entity.type
_entity.pdbx_description
1 polymer ?
#
loop_
_entity_poly.entity_id
_entity_poly.type
_entity_poly.pdbx_seq_one_letter_code
_entity_poly.pdbx_strand_id
1 'polypeptide(L)'
;MANVWPAVPVAYLFNVWIKRRYLAWWSKYNYITTTAFSAAIAISGIIIFFALEWPNVEINWSGNTRLFAGCDAEQCLRLLVPGQGF
;
A
#
# COMPACT_ATOMS: atom_id res chain seq x y z
N MET A 1 -14.03 -6.15 1.66
CA MET A 1 -13.97 -4.88 0.91
C MET A 1 -12.63 -4.23 1.20
N ALA A 2 -11.80 -4.10 0.18
CA ALA A 2 -10.40 -3.71 0.33
C ALA A 2 -10.26 -2.35 1.02
N ASN A 3 -9.20 -2.25 1.80
CA ASN A 3 -8.66 -1.09 2.49
C ASN A 3 -8.25 -0.02 1.46
N VAL A 4 -9.24 0.70 0.90
CA VAL A 4 -9.06 1.80 -0.07
C VAL A 4 -8.59 3.09 0.63
N TRP A 5 -8.80 3.19 1.94
CA TRP A 5 -8.46 4.37 2.75
C TRP A 5 -7.05 4.93 2.50
N PRO A 6 -5.98 4.12 2.43
CA PRO A 6 -4.62 4.63 2.17
C PRO A 6 -4.45 5.32 0.82
N ALA A 7 -5.27 4.97 -0.19
CA ALA A 7 -5.21 5.60 -1.51
C ALA A 7 -5.91 6.97 -1.54
N VAL A 8 -6.84 7.23 -0.61
CA VAL A 8 -7.66 8.45 -0.60
C VAL A 8 -6.82 9.73 -0.42
N PRO A 9 -5.88 9.83 0.53
CA PRO A 9 -5.04 11.02 0.67
C PRO A 9 -4.16 11.29 -0.56
N VAL A 10 -3.59 10.24 -1.16
CA VAL A 10 -2.74 10.36 -2.35
C VAL A 10 -3.57 10.84 -3.55
N ALA A 11 -4.75 10.26 -3.75
CA ALA A 11 -5.67 10.67 -4.79
C ALA A 11 -6.13 12.12 -4.61
N TYR A 12 -6.42 12.55 -3.38
CA TYR A 12 -6.80 13.93 -3.07
C TYR A 12 -5.65 14.90 -3.36
N LEU A 13 -4.43 14.60 -2.91
CA LEU A 13 -3.25 15.43 -3.17
C LEU A 13 -3.04 15.63 -4.67
N PHE A 14 -3.09 14.55 -5.46
CA PHE A 14 -2.78 14.61 -6.88
C PHE A 14 -3.91 15.21 -7.73
N ASN A 15 -5.17 14.83 -7.46
CA ASN A 15 -6.30 15.22 -8.29
C ASN A 15 -6.98 16.53 -7.83
N VAL A 16 -6.85 16.91 -6.57
CA VAL A 16 -7.48 18.13 -6.03
C VAL A 16 -6.45 19.22 -5.81
N TRP A 17 -5.38 18.94 -5.07
CA TRP A 17 -4.41 19.99 -4.71
C TRP A 17 -3.49 20.36 -5.88
N ILE A 18 -2.80 19.38 -6.46
CA ILE A 18 -1.85 19.60 -7.57
C ILE A 18 -2.58 20.09 -8.83
N LYS A 19 -3.70 19.46 -9.21
CA LYS A 19 -4.50 19.87 -10.37
C LYS A 19 -4.96 21.33 -10.29
N ARG A 20 -5.35 21.81 -9.11
CA ARG A 20 -5.79 23.21 -8.91
C ARG A 20 -4.67 24.23 -9.03
N ARG A 21 -3.44 23.88 -8.62
CA ARG A 21 -2.29 24.81 -8.62
C ARG A 21 -1.47 24.76 -9.91
N TYR A 22 -1.38 23.59 -10.54
CA TYR A 22 -0.50 23.34 -11.70
C TYR A 22 -1.25 22.65 -12.85
N LEU A 23 -2.37 23.22 -13.29
CA LEU A 23 -3.27 22.59 -14.26
C LEU A 23 -2.58 22.27 -15.60
N ALA A 24 -1.78 23.21 -16.14
CA ALA A 24 -1.10 23.02 -17.43
C ALA A 24 -0.05 21.90 -17.41
N TRP A 25 0.65 21.73 -16.27
CA TRP A 25 1.58 20.62 -16.09
C TRP A 25 0.82 19.30 -15.90
N TRP A 26 -0.21 19.32 -15.07
CA TRP A 26 -1.01 18.14 -14.75
C TRP A 26 -1.69 17.57 -16.00
N SER A 27 -2.32 18.40 -16.84
CA SER A 27 -2.99 17.93 -18.06
C SER A 27 -2.02 17.30 -19.07
N LYS A 28 -0.78 17.78 -19.13
CA LYS A 28 0.24 17.27 -20.07
C LYS A 28 0.89 15.97 -19.60
N TYR A 29 1.19 15.85 -18.30
CA TYR A 29 2.06 14.78 -17.78
C TYR A 29 1.35 13.72 -16.94
N ASN A 30 0.07 13.90 -16.55
CA ASN A 30 -0.62 12.96 -15.66
C ASN A 30 -0.60 11.50 -16.15
N TYR A 31 -0.81 11.29 -17.46
CA TYR A 31 -0.73 9.96 -18.04
C TYR A 31 0.66 9.35 -17.87
N ILE A 32 1.72 10.07 -18.25
CA ILE A 32 3.11 9.62 -18.16
C ILE A 32 3.48 9.28 -16.71
N THR A 33 3.08 10.12 -15.75
CA THR A 33 3.35 9.88 -14.33
C THR A 33 2.68 8.59 -13.84
N THR A 34 1.47 8.29 -14.30
CA THR A 34 0.75 7.06 -13.95
C THR A 34 1.49 5.83 -14.47
N THR A 35 1.88 5.85 -15.75
CA THR A 35 2.64 4.75 -16.36
C THR A 35 4.02 4.59 -15.72
N ALA A 36 4.67 5.70 -15.34
CA ALA A 36 5.95 5.68 -14.63
C ALA A 36 5.87 4.98 -13.28
N PHE A 37 4.80 5.20 -12.49
CA PHE A 37 4.61 4.48 -11.23
C PHE A 37 4.41 2.98 -11.43
N SER A 38 3.64 2.57 -12.45
CA SER A 38 3.48 1.15 -12.79
C SER A 38 4.81 0.50 -13.20
N ALA A 39 5.62 1.20 -14.00
CA ALA A 39 6.94 0.71 -14.39
C ALA A 39 7.92 0.66 -13.21
N ALA A 40 7.88 1.65 -12.31
CA ALA A 40 8.72 1.70 -11.13
C ALA A 40 8.46 0.51 -10.17
N ILE A 41 7.21 0.08 -10.03
CA ILE A 41 6.86 -1.12 -9.24
C ILE A 41 7.55 -2.36 -9.83
N ALA A 42 7.47 -2.55 -11.15
CA ALA A 42 8.13 -3.68 -11.82
C ALA A 42 9.66 -3.65 -11.62
N ILE A 43 10.27 -2.48 -11.80
CA ILE A 43 11.71 -2.29 -11.56
C ILE A 43 12.09 -2.56 -10.10
N SER A 44 11.26 -2.12 -9.15
CA SER A 44 11.52 -2.35 -7.73
C SER A 44 11.53 -3.84 -7.38
N GLY A 45 10.65 -4.64 -8.01
CA GLY A 45 10.64 -6.09 -7.82
C GLY A 45 11.94 -6.75 -8.29
N ILE A 46 12.48 -6.30 -9.43
CA ILE A 46 13.78 -6.77 -9.94
C ILE A 46 14.89 -6.45 -8.92
N ILE A 47 14.93 -5.22 -8.42
CA ILE A 47 15.95 -4.79 -7.45
C ILE A 47 15.86 -5.62 -6.17
N ILE A 48 14.65 -5.81 -5.63
CA ILE A 48 14.41 -6.60 -4.41
C ILE A 48 14.86 -8.05 -4.61
N PHE A 49 14.56 -8.65 -5.76
CA PHE A 49 14.97 -10.03 -6.05
C PHE A 49 16.49 -10.20 -6.01
N PHE A 50 17.23 -9.34 -6.73
CA PHE A 50 18.69 -9.42 -6.76
C PHE A 50 19.33 -9.05 -5.42
N ALA A 51 18.75 -8.11 -4.66
CA ALA A 51 19.32 -7.63 -3.41
C ALA A 51 19.03 -8.53 -2.20
N LEU A 52 17.87 -9.19 -2.16
CA LEU A 52 17.38 -9.90 -0.97
C LEU A 52 17.11 -11.38 -1.24
N GLU A 53 16.35 -11.69 -2.28
CA GLU A 53 15.87 -13.05 -2.53
C GLU A 53 16.98 -13.99 -3.01
N TRP A 54 17.82 -13.53 -3.95
CA TRP A 54 18.96 -14.34 -4.41
C TRP A 54 19.98 -14.64 -3.31
N PRO A 55 20.48 -13.67 -2.52
CA PRO A 55 21.39 -13.99 -1.42
C PRO A 55 20.68 -14.63 -0.20
N ASN A 56 19.36 -14.83 -0.26
CA ASN A 56 18.53 -15.37 0.81
C ASN A 56 18.67 -14.60 2.15
N VAL A 57 18.53 -13.27 2.07
CA VAL A 57 18.65 -12.37 3.21
C VAL A 57 17.26 -12.00 3.73
N GLU A 58 16.97 -12.42 4.96
CA GLU A 58 15.72 -12.07 5.64
C GLU A 58 15.89 -10.80 6.49
N ILE A 59 15.04 -9.80 6.23
CA ILE A 59 14.99 -8.57 7.03
C ILE A 59 13.79 -8.64 7.97
N ASN A 60 14.06 -8.68 9.27
CA ASN A 60 13.05 -8.50 10.30
C ASN A 60 12.76 -6.99 10.47
N TRP A 61 11.72 -6.51 9.78
CA TRP A 61 11.23 -5.14 9.90
C TRP A 61 9.73 -5.11 10.16
N SER A 62 9.25 -3.96 10.66
CA SER A 62 7.85 -3.75 10.98
C SER A 62 6.91 -3.99 9.79
N GLY A 63 7.32 -3.73 8.55
CA GLY A 63 6.46 -3.99 7.39
C GLY A 63 6.31 -5.46 7.02
N ASN A 64 7.29 -6.32 7.33
CA ASN A 64 7.17 -7.77 7.16
C ASN A 64 6.46 -8.45 8.33
N THR A 65 6.54 -7.88 9.54
CA THR A 65 6.06 -8.55 10.76
C THR A 65 4.66 -8.11 11.22
N ARG A 66 4.27 -6.85 10.98
CA ARG A 66 3.04 -6.29 11.57
C ARG A 66 1.75 -6.88 11.00
N LEU A 67 1.74 -7.36 9.76
CA LEU A 67 0.56 -8.04 9.21
C LEU A 67 0.18 -9.28 10.03
N PHE A 68 1.15 -9.93 10.65
CA PHE A 68 0.94 -11.16 11.42
C PHE A 68 0.66 -10.91 12.90
N ALA A 69 0.78 -9.67 13.38
CA ALA A 69 0.67 -9.33 14.80
C ALA A 69 -0.76 -9.03 15.27
N GLY A 70 -1.77 -9.18 14.40
CA GLY A 70 -3.16 -8.82 14.68
C GLY A 70 -4.11 -10.00 14.63
N CYS A 71 -5.35 -9.76 15.10
CA CYS A 71 -6.45 -10.72 15.01
C CYS A 71 -6.79 -11.16 13.58
N ASP A 72 -6.38 -10.39 12.58
CA ASP A 72 -6.48 -10.76 11.16
C ASP A 72 -5.64 -12.00 10.82
N ALA A 73 -4.54 -12.26 11.55
CA ALA A 73 -3.71 -13.45 11.40
C ALA A 73 -4.09 -14.58 12.37
N GLU A 74 -4.41 -14.24 13.62
CA GLU A 74 -4.69 -15.22 14.68
C GLU A 74 -6.17 -15.64 14.79
N GLN A 75 -7.05 -15.13 13.91
CA GLN A 75 -8.51 -15.39 13.91
C GLN A 75 -9.15 -15.19 15.30
N CYS A 76 -8.96 -14.02 15.89
CA CYS A 76 -9.49 -13.73 17.21
C CYS A 76 -10.97 -13.30 17.15
N LEU A 77 -11.76 -13.74 18.13
CA LEU A 77 -13.12 -13.26 18.35
C LEU A 77 -13.06 -11.83 18.90
N ARG A 78 -13.57 -10.85 18.13
CA ARG A 78 -13.63 -9.44 18.56
C ARG A 78 -14.49 -9.23 19.82
N LEU A 79 -15.48 -10.11 20.03
CA LEU A 79 -16.33 -10.19 21.21
C LEU A 79 -16.46 -11.67 21.61
N LEU A 80 -16.34 -11.95 22.91
CA LEU A 80 -16.63 -13.28 23.45
C LEU A 80 -18.13 -13.55 23.37
N VAL A 81 -18.52 -14.78 23.08
CA VAL A 81 -19.94 -15.18 23.09
C VAL A 81 -20.48 -14.97 24.51
N PRO A 82 -21.57 -14.19 24.70
CA PRO A 82 -22.16 -14.00 26.01
C PRO A 82 -22.67 -15.35 26.55
N GLY A 83 -22.42 -15.63 27.82
CA GLY A 83 -22.76 -16.91 28.45
C GLY A 83 -24.27 -17.17 28.63
N GLN A 84 -25.12 -16.18 28.36
CA GLN A 84 -26.58 -16.24 28.55
C GLN A 84 -27.26 -15.44 27.43
N GLY A 85 -27.59 -16.08 26.30
CA GLY A 85 -28.49 -15.55 25.25
C GLY A 85 -28.05 -14.24 24.56
N PHE A 86 -28.79 -13.85 23.53
CA PHE A 86 -28.61 -12.57 22.81
C PHE A 86 -29.13 -11.38 23.60
#